data_AF-A0A0U3L977-F1
#
_entry.id   AF-A0A0U3L977-F1
#
_cell.length_a   1.000
_cell.length_b   1.000
_cell.length_c   1.000
_cell.angle_alpha   90.00
_cell.angle_beta   90.00
_cell.angle_gamma   90.00
#
_symmetry.space_group_name_H-M   'P 1'
#
loop_
_entity.id
_entity.type
_entity.pdbx_description
1 polymer ?
#
loop_
_entity_poly.entity_id
_entity_poly.type
_entity_poly.pdbx_seq_one_letter_code
_entity_poly.pdbx_strand_id
1 'polypeptide(L)'
;MKTKHPRRVRDQKDSERYAGSPMGVASRYSPLADRTVTAHWGGDNSNGHRGIAKARRGAKKYVNSRIRFREKAALRQWAADSNRDDDGSM
;
A
#
# COMPACT_ATOMS: atom_id res chain seq x y z
N MET A 1 -21.54 18.68 -34.32
CA MET A 1 -20.61 19.42 -33.43
C MET A 1 -20.64 18.76 -32.05
N LYS A 2 -19.56 18.14 -31.58
CA LYS A 2 -19.52 17.48 -30.25
C LYS A 2 -19.19 18.51 -29.18
N THR A 3 -20.16 18.84 -28.33
CA THR A 3 -19.96 19.69 -27.14
C THR A 3 -19.17 18.91 -26.10
N LYS A 4 -17.93 19.32 -25.84
CA LYS A 4 -17.14 18.78 -24.72
C LYS A 4 -17.72 19.35 -23.44
N HIS A 5 -18.54 18.58 -22.73
CA HIS A 5 -19.01 18.97 -21.41
C HIS A 5 -17.79 19.13 -20.47
N PRO A 6 -17.57 20.29 -19.85
CA PRO A 6 -16.51 20.45 -18.87
C PRO A 6 -16.77 19.47 -17.72
N ARG A 7 -15.75 18.69 -17.35
CA ARG A 7 -15.77 17.90 -16.12
C ARG A 7 -15.99 18.88 -14.98
N ARG A 8 -17.22 18.99 -14.48
CA ARG A 8 -17.52 19.71 -13.24
C ARG A 8 -16.58 19.12 -12.19
N VAL A 9 -15.62 19.92 -11.72
CA VAL A 9 -14.85 19.63 -10.52
C VAL A 9 -15.91 19.65 -9.42
N ARG A 10 -16.49 18.49 -9.13
CA ARG A 10 -17.49 18.36 -8.08
C ARG A 10 -16.79 18.77 -6.80
N ASP A 11 -17.26 19.91 -6.30
CA ASP A 11 -17.05 20.53 -5.02
C ASP A 11 -16.12 19.77 -4.08
N GLN A 12 -15.05 20.45 -3.68
CA GLN A 12 -14.36 20.24 -2.41
C GLN A 12 -15.39 20.42 -1.27
N LYS A 13 -16.34 19.49 -1.15
CA LYS A 13 -17.39 19.56 -0.14
C LYS A 13 -16.85 19.02 1.17
N ASP A 14 -16.49 19.99 2.00
CA ASP A 14 -16.34 19.91 3.44
C ASP A 14 -15.21 19.00 3.92
N SER A 15 -13.96 19.34 3.61
CA SER A 15 -12.79 18.76 4.30
C SER A 15 -12.90 18.88 5.83
N GLU A 16 -13.54 19.95 6.32
CA GLU A 16 -13.82 20.21 7.74
C GLU A 16 -14.82 19.23 8.35
N ARG A 17 -15.85 18.80 7.61
CA ARG A 17 -16.86 17.84 8.09
C ARG A 17 -16.26 16.47 8.42
N TYR A 18 -15.10 16.18 7.84
CA TYR A 18 -14.36 14.95 8.03
C TYR A 18 -13.06 15.17 8.80
N ALA A 19 -12.79 16.36 9.35
CA ALA A 19 -11.56 16.65 10.11
C ALA A 19 -11.33 15.68 11.27
N GLY A 20 -12.41 15.10 11.84
CA GLY A 20 -12.36 14.03 12.84
C GLY A 20 -12.32 12.60 12.29
N SER A 21 -11.99 12.40 11.01
CA SER A 21 -12.01 11.07 10.40
C SER A 21 -10.98 10.13 11.05
N PRO A 22 -11.37 8.87 11.32
CA PRO A 22 -10.52 7.96 12.06
C PRO A 22 -9.25 7.63 11.27
N MET A 23 -8.11 7.79 11.94
CA MET A 23 -6.84 7.23 11.51
C MET A 23 -6.93 5.71 11.59
N GLY A 24 -6.39 5.02 10.58
CA GLY A 24 -6.30 3.56 10.56
C GLY A 24 -4.90 3.09 10.19
N VAL A 25 -4.64 1.82 10.47
CA VAL A 25 -3.38 1.15 10.17
C VAL A 25 -3.62 -0.19 9.50
N ALA A 26 -2.81 -0.50 8.49
CA ALA A 26 -2.74 -1.81 7.86
C ALA A 26 -1.35 -2.29 8.20
N SER A 27 -1.33 -3.45 8.83
CA SER A 27 -0.10 -4.14 9.16
C SER A 27 -0.20 -5.54 8.60
N ARG A 28 0.92 -6.05 8.12
CA ARG A 28 1.07 -7.47 7.85
C ARG A 28 2.51 -7.87 8.11
N TYR A 29 2.66 -9.01 8.77
CA TYR A 29 3.93 -9.68 8.97
C TYR A 29 4.16 -10.68 7.83
N SER A 30 5.40 -10.75 7.34
CA SER A 30 5.84 -11.76 6.38
C SER A 30 6.83 -12.69 7.07
N PRO A 31 6.49 -13.97 7.28
CA PRO A 31 7.40 -14.96 7.85
C PRO A 31 8.63 -15.20 6.98
N LEU A 32 8.45 -15.25 5.66
CA LEU A 32 9.53 -15.53 4.70
C LEU A 32 10.59 -14.44 4.66
N ALA A 33 10.20 -13.19 4.91
CA ALA A 33 11.11 -12.05 4.95
C ALA A 33 11.44 -11.58 6.37
N ASP A 34 10.94 -12.28 7.40
CA ASP A 34 10.99 -11.93 8.82
C ASP A 34 10.76 -10.43 9.10
N ARG A 35 9.71 -9.88 8.48
CA ARG A 35 9.50 -8.44 8.44
C ARG A 35 8.04 -8.05 8.51
N THR A 36 7.75 -7.08 9.38
CA THR A 36 6.47 -6.40 9.44
C THR A 36 6.47 -5.18 8.52
N VAL A 37 5.37 -5.00 7.77
CA VAL A 37 5.11 -3.79 6.99
C VAL A 37 3.83 -3.15 7.49
N THR A 38 3.93 -1.89 7.89
CA THR A 38 2.82 -1.06 8.32
C THR A 38 2.60 0.10 7.36
N ALA A 39 1.34 0.51 7.21
CA ALA A 39 0.96 1.73 6.54
C ALA A 39 -0.19 2.39 7.30
N HIS A 40 -0.01 3.67 7.63
CA HIS A 40 -1.03 4.49 8.24
C HIS A 40 -1.83 5.20 7.15
N TRP A 41 -3.13 5.37 7.39
CA TRP A 41 -3.99 6.24 6.59
C TRP A 41 -4.89 7.06 7.49
N GLY A 42 -5.32 8.20 6.98
CA GLY A 42 -6.33 9.05 7.59
C GLY A 42 -6.07 10.50 7.18
N GLY A 43 -7.00 11.38 7.53
CA GLY A 43 -6.94 12.80 7.13
C GLY A 43 -7.18 13.10 5.65
N ASP A 44 -7.22 12.10 4.76
CA ASP A 44 -7.57 12.32 3.35
C ASP A 44 -9.09 12.46 3.15
N ASN A 45 -9.54 13.69 3.40
CA ASN A 45 -10.93 14.13 3.26
C ASN A 45 -11.18 14.87 1.95
N SER A 46 -10.22 14.82 1.02
CA SER A 46 -10.28 15.53 -0.28
C SER A 46 -11.53 15.18 -1.10
N ASN A 47 -12.27 14.13 -0.72
CA ASN A 47 -13.56 13.74 -1.28
C ASN A 47 -14.49 13.06 -0.25
N GLY A 48 -14.46 13.53 1.00
CA GLY A 48 -15.22 12.96 2.12
C GLY A 48 -15.05 11.45 2.29
N HIS A 49 -16.14 10.70 2.50
CA HIS A 49 -16.11 9.23 2.65
C HIS A 49 -15.37 8.48 1.52
N ARG A 50 -15.38 9.01 0.30
CA ARG A 50 -14.69 8.37 -0.84
C ARG A 50 -13.18 8.54 -0.75
N GLY A 51 -12.69 9.67 -0.23
CA GLY A 51 -11.26 9.91 0.02
C GLY A 51 -10.71 8.90 1.02
N ILE A 52 -11.39 8.76 2.17
CA ILE A 52 -11.04 7.81 3.23
C ILE A 52 -11.03 6.36 2.72
N ALA A 53 -12.05 5.95 1.95
CA ALA A 53 -12.10 4.61 1.38
C ALA A 53 -10.94 4.35 0.41
N LYS A 54 -10.55 5.34 -0.40
CA LYS A 54 -9.38 5.26 -1.28
C LYS A 54 -8.08 5.20 -0.49
N ALA A 55 -7.91 6.02 0.53
CA ALA A 55 -6.73 6.01 1.40
C ALA A 55 -6.55 4.64 2.09
N ARG A 56 -7.62 4.09 2.68
CA ARG A 56 -7.63 2.74 3.27
C ARG A 56 -7.25 1.67 2.24
N ARG A 57 -7.82 1.73 1.03
CA ARG A 57 -7.49 0.78 -0.05
C ARG A 57 -6.04 0.92 -0.50
N GLY A 58 -5.53 2.15 -0.60
CA GLY A 58 -4.15 2.46 -0.97
C GLY A 58 -3.15 1.88 0.04
N ALA A 59 -3.39 2.09 1.33
CA ALA A 59 -2.55 1.54 2.39
C ALA A 59 -2.50 0.01 2.36
N LYS A 60 -3.65 -0.68 2.19
CA LYS A 60 -3.67 -2.13 2.02
C LYS A 60 -2.86 -2.59 0.79
N LYS A 61 -2.97 -1.87 -0.33
CA LYS A 61 -2.18 -2.17 -1.54
C LYS A 61 -0.69 -1.99 -1.30
N TYR A 62 -0.29 -0.93 -0.61
CA TYR A 62 1.10 -0.67 -0.25
C TYR A 62 1.69 -1.79 0.61
N VAL A 63 0.99 -2.19 1.67
CA VAL A 63 1.44 -3.28 2.56
C VAL A 63 1.64 -4.56 1.75
N ASN A 64 0.67 -4.90 0.90
CA ASN A 64 0.75 -6.11 0.07
C ASN A 64 1.88 -6.06 -0.96
N SER A 65 2.08 -4.92 -1.64
CA SER A 65 3.14 -4.80 -2.64
C SER A 65 4.52 -4.85 -2.00
N ARG A 66 4.70 -4.21 -0.84
CA ARG A 66 5.97 -4.18 -0.13
C ARG A 66 6.33 -5.53 0.49
N ILE A 67 5.35 -6.29 0.96
CA ILE A 67 5.57 -7.67 1.40
C ILE A 67 6.03 -8.54 0.24
N ARG A 68 5.33 -8.53 -0.89
CA ARG A 68 5.72 -9.31 -2.08
C ARG A 68 7.13 -8.97 -2.54
N PHE A 69 7.50 -7.69 -2.49
CA PHE A 69 8.85 -7.25 -2.81
C PHE A 69 9.90 -7.86 -1.86
N ARG A 70 9.63 -7.84 -0.55
CA ARG A 70 10.53 -8.41 0.47
C ARG A 70 10.63 -9.93 0.38
N GLU A 71 9.51 -10.61 0.21
CA GLU A 71 9.45 -12.06 0.00
C GLU A 71 10.23 -12.49 -1.23
N LYS A 72 10.08 -11.76 -2.34
CA LYS A 72 10.85 -12.03 -3.57
C LYS A 72 12.35 -11.80 -3.37
N ALA A 73 12.74 -10.80 -2.58
CA ALA A 73 14.15 -10.57 -2.26
C ALA A 73 14.71 -11.69 -1.38
N ALA A 74 13.98 -12.11 -0.35
CA ALA A 74 14.37 -13.21 0.53
C ALA A 74 14.52 -14.54 -0.25
N LEU A 75 13.58 -14.86 -1.15
CA LEU A 75 13.69 -16.04 -2.00
C LEU A 75 14.91 -16.03 -2.92
N ARG A 76 15.26 -14.85 -3.47
CA ARG A 76 16.45 -14.71 -4.32
C ARG A 76 17.74 -14.91 -3.53
N GLN A 77 17.78 -14.40 -2.31
CA GLN A 77 18.92 -14.59 -1.43
C GLN A 77 19.06 -16.06 -1.04
N TRP A 78 17.97 -16.69 -0.62
CA TRP A 78 17.96 -18.12 -0.28
C TRP A 78 18.42 -19.00 -1.45
N ALA A 79 17.95 -18.74 -2.67
CA ALA A 79 18.40 -19.46 -3.86
C ALA A 79 19.90 -19.25 -4.18
N ALA A 80 20.43 -18.05 -3.92
CA ALA A 80 21.85 -17.78 -4.11
C ALA A 80 22.71 -18.49 -3.05
N ASP A 81 22.24 -18.53 -1.81
CA ASP A 81 22.92 -19.23 -0.72
C ASP A 81 22.91 -20.75 -0.96
N SER A 82 21.77 -21.34 -1.38
CA SER A 82 21.69 -22.77 -1.70
C SER A 82 22.64 -23.20 -2.83
N ASN A 83 22.74 -22.41 -3.90
CA ASN A 83 23.66 -22.73 -4.99
C ASN A 83 25.14 -22.62 -4.56
N ARG A 84 25.45 -21.80 -3.56
CA ARG A 84 26.84 -21.64 -3.07
C ARG A 84 27.32 -22.85 -2.28
N ASP A 85 26.39 -23.57 -1.63
CA ASP A 85 26.71 -24.76 -0.84
C ASP A 85 26.93 -26.01 -1.71
N ASP A 86 26.39 -26.04 -2.93
CA ASP A 86 26.58 -27.13 -3.90
C ASP A 86 27.96 -27.10 -4.61
N ASP A 87 28.63 -25.95 -4.61
CA ASP A 87 29.92 -25.72 -5.27
C ASP A 87 31.14 -26.05 -4.37
N GLY A 88 30.88 -26.43 -3.11
CA GLY A 88 31.87 -26.51 -2.03
C GLY A 88 32.25 -27.92 -1.56
N SER A 89 31.81 -28.99 -2.23
CA SER A 89 32.28 -30.36 -1.94
C SER A 89 33.25 -30.86 -3.02
N MET A 90 34.53 -30.55 -2.85
CA MET A 90 35.66 -31.34 -3.37
C MET A 90 36.68 -31.55 -2.26
#